data_AF-A0AA35RE60-F1
#
_entry.id   AF-A0AA35RE60-F1
#
_cell.length_a   1.000
_cell.length_b   1.000
_cell.length_c   1.000
_cell.angle_alpha   90.00
_cell.angle_beta   90.00
_cell.angle_gamma   90.00
#
_symmetry.space_group_name_H-M   'P 1'
#
loop_
_entity.id
_entity.type
_entity.pdbx_description
1 polymer ?
#
loop_
_entity_poly.entity_id
_entity_poly.type
_entity_poly.pdbx_seq_one_letter_code
_entity_poly.pdbx_strand_id
1 'polypeptide(L)'
;FTTPYHWQNNTIRPFLLHRWGGLGNHRYQVGFSGDVFPSWDSLHFQVNFTLRATNVGFGYWSHDIGGHLAPTPPELFTRWIQWGAFSPILRTHCKKNYDTYRRIWLYPTQCQSGVRRGTFPP
;
A
#
# COMPACT_ATOMS: atom_id res chain seq x y z
N PHE A 1 3.80 -9.21 20.48
CA PHE A 1 2.93 -8.09 20.89
C PHE A 1 3.77 -7.15 21.72
N THR A 2 3.94 -5.90 21.27
CA THR A 2 4.96 -4.96 21.77
C THR A 2 4.89 -4.81 23.28
N THR A 3 5.99 -5.10 23.96
CA THR A 3 6.09 -5.01 25.42
C THR A 3 5.92 -3.56 25.88
N PRO A 4 5.39 -3.31 27.10
CA PRO A 4 5.23 -1.96 27.65
C PRO A 4 6.53 -1.17 27.80
N TYR A 5 7.68 -1.85 27.79
CA TYR A 5 8.99 -1.28 28.04
C TYR A 5 9.53 -0.39 26.92
N HIS A 6 9.02 -0.50 25.69
CA HIS A 6 9.54 0.30 24.57
C HIS A 6 9.14 1.80 24.64
N TRP A 7 8.14 2.15 25.45
CA TRP A 7 7.53 3.49 25.47
C TRP A 7 7.91 4.35 26.67
N GLN A 8 8.56 3.78 27.69
CA GLN A 8 8.64 4.45 29.00
C GLN A 8 9.47 5.74 28.98
N ASN A 9 10.42 5.89 28.03
CA ASN A 9 11.27 7.09 27.91
C ASN A 9 11.31 7.71 26.51
N ASN A 10 10.47 7.26 25.56
CA ASN A 10 10.53 7.74 24.19
C ASN A 10 9.34 8.68 23.89
N THR A 11 9.63 9.98 23.70
CA THR A 11 8.64 10.99 23.29
C THR A 11 8.30 10.93 21.80
N ILE A 12 9.01 10.10 21.03
CA ILE A 12 8.81 9.94 19.59
C ILE A 12 7.64 9.01 19.32
N ARG A 13 6.70 9.45 18.48
CA ARG A 13 5.63 8.59 17.99
C ARG A 13 6.22 7.46 17.16
N PRO A 14 5.83 6.20 17.40
CA PRO A 14 6.40 5.10 16.64
C PRO A 14 5.94 5.06 15.19
N PHE A 15 6.45 4.10 14.44
CA PHE A 15 5.83 3.68 13.19
C PHE A 15 5.86 2.15 13.12
N LEU A 16 4.72 1.51 13.38
CA LEU A 16 4.57 0.05 13.39
C LEU A 16 3.67 -0.40 12.25
N LEU A 17 4.20 -1.29 11.43
CA LEU A 17 3.47 -1.99 10.38
C LEU A 17 3.15 -3.41 10.83
N HIS A 18 1.88 -3.81 10.72
CA HIS A 18 1.42 -5.14 11.11
C HIS A 18 0.40 -5.72 10.13
N ARG A 19 0.38 -7.05 10.01
CA ARG A 19 -0.53 -7.79 9.11
C ARG A 19 -1.78 -8.30 9.82
N TRP A 20 -1.63 -8.78 11.06
CA TRP A 20 -2.68 -9.51 11.77
C TRP A 20 -3.32 -8.69 12.89
N GLY A 21 -4.60 -8.95 13.11
CA GLY A 21 -5.32 -8.66 14.35
C GLY A 21 -6.82 -8.47 14.08
N GLY A 22 -7.48 -7.65 14.89
CA GLY A 22 -8.95 -7.54 14.88
C GLY A 22 -9.46 -6.16 15.29
N LEU A 23 -10.68 -6.12 15.83
CA LEU A 23 -11.28 -4.87 16.31
C LEU A 23 -10.40 -4.22 17.39
N GLY A 24 -10.22 -2.90 17.30
CA GLY A 24 -9.32 -2.15 18.18
C GLY A 24 -7.87 -2.07 17.70
N ASN A 25 -7.53 -2.66 16.56
CA ASN A 25 -6.19 -2.58 15.97
C ASN A 25 -5.79 -1.18 15.51
N HIS A 26 -6.72 -0.25 15.33
CA HIS A 26 -6.41 1.15 15.02
C HIS A 26 -5.55 1.85 16.10
N ARG A 27 -5.45 1.25 17.31
CA ARG A 27 -4.52 1.66 18.36
C ARG A 27 -3.06 1.37 18.01
N TYR A 28 -2.83 0.48 17.05
CA TYR A 28 -1.55 0.21 16.40
C TYR A 28 -1.57 0.84 15.00
N GLN A 29 -0.42 1.33 14.56
CA GLN A 29 -0.42 2.46 13.63
C GLN A 29 -0.82 2.15 12.20
N VAL A 30 -0.22 1.13 11.58
CA VAL A 30 -0.49 0.83 10.17
C VAL A 30 -0.74 -0.65 9.96
N GLY A 31 -1.93 -0.98 9.48
CA GLY A 31 -2.27 -2.31 8.97
C GLY A 31 -1.74 -2.49 7.55
N PHE A 32 -1.43 -3.72 7.15
CA PHE A 32 -1.10 -4.03 5.76
C PHE A 32 -1.94 -5.19 5.24
N SER A 33 -2.56 -5.02 4.06
CA SER A 33 -3.51 -5.98 3.49
C SER A 33 -2.91 -7.34 3.09
N GLY A 34 -1.59 -7.47 3.07
CA GLY A 34 -0.92 -8.73 2.70
C GLY A 34 -0.59 -8.86 1.21
N ASP A 35 -0.24 -10.09 0.84
CA ASP A 35 0.42 -10.40 -0.44
C ASP A 35 -0.58 -10.37 -1.60
N VAL A 36 -0.72 -9.21 -2.23
CA VAL A 36 -1.74 -8.95 -3.25
C VAL A 36 -1.29 -9.44 -4.64
N PHE A 37 -2.20 -10.06 -5.38
CA PHE A 37 -1.97 -10.38 -6.80
C PHE A 37 -2.24 -9.15 -7.69
N PRO A 38 -1.36 -8.80 -8.64
CA PRO A 38 -1.56 -7.61 -9.45
C PRO A 38 -2.65 -7.80 -10.51
N SER A 39 -3.87 -7.44 -10.16
CA SER A 39 -5.04 -7.45 -11.05
C SER A 39 -5.90 -6.21 -10.81
N TRP A 40 -6.74 -5.86 -11.79
CA TRP A 40 -7.72 -4.79 -11.63
C TRP A 40 -8.71 -5.09 -10.50
N ASP A 41 -9.12 -6.36 -10.35
CA ASP A 41 -10.00 -6.79 -9.26
C ASP A 41 -9.35 -6.55 -7.89
N SER A 42 -8.05 -6.80 -7.78
CA SER A 42 -7.31 -6.54 -6.54
C SER A 42 -7.18 -5.05 -6.24
N LEU A 43 -6.93 -4.21 -7.25
CA LEU A 43 -6.93 -2.75 -7.09
C LEU A 43 -8.31 -2.26 -6.61
N HIS A 44 -9.39 -2.71 -7.26
CA HIS A 44 -10.76 -2.38 -6.89
C HIS A 44 -11.12 -2.87 -5.49
N PHE A 45 -10.71 -4.09 -5.14
CA PHE A 45 -10.91 -4.65 -3.81
C PHE A 45 -10.24 -3.81 -2.73
N GLN A 46 -8.98 -3.38 -2.93
CA GLN A 46 -8.25 -2.59 -1.94
C GLN A 46 -8.91 -1.25 -1.65
N VAL A 47 -9.46 -0.57 -2.66
CA VAL A 47 -10.22 0.67 -2.49
C VAL A 47 -11.43 0.42 -1.57
N ASN A 48 -12.23 -0.60 -1.89
CA ASN A 48 -13.41 -0.97 -1.12
C ASN A 48 -13.08 -1.44 0.31
N PHE A 49 -11.99 -2.20 0.46
CA PHE A 49 -11.52 -2.69 1.74
C PHE A 49 -11.18 -1.53 2.69
N THR A 50 -10.41 -0.55 2.22
CA THR A 50 -10.00 0.61 3.04
C THR A 50 -11.21 1.43 3.46
N LEU A 51 -12.16 1.66 2.54
CA LEU A 51 -13.41 2.35 2.85
C LEU A 51 -14.29 1.59 3.84
N ARG A 52 -14.26 0.26 3.85
CA ARG A 52 -15.02 -0.54 4.83
C ARG A 52 -14.32 -0.58 6.18
N ALA A 53 -12.99 -0.56 6.21
CA ALA A 53 -12.22 -0.60 7.44
C ALA A 53 -12.39 0.70 8.27
N THR A 54 -12.67 1.84 7.63
CA THR A 54 -13.00 3.09 8.34
C THR A 54 -14.31 2.99 9.13
N ASN A 55 -15.27 2.15 8.73
CA ASN A 55 -16.51 1.93 9.48
C ASN A 55 -16.27 1.32 10.88
N VAL A 56 -15.12 0.68 11.10
CA VAL A 56 -14.69 0.16 12.41
C VAL A 56 -13.52 0.97 13.01
N GLY A 57 -13.33 2.21 12.53
CA GLY A 57 -12.32 3.13 13.02
C GLY A 57 -10.89 2.79 12.61
N PHE A 58 -10.68 1.89 11.64
CA PHE A 58 -9.33 1.51 11.20
C PHE A 58 -9.07 1.90 9.75
N GLY A 59 -8.77 3.19 9.54
CA GLY A 59 -8.48 3.74 8.21
C GLY A 59 -7.03 3.62 7.76
N TYR A 60 -6.06 3.52 8.69
CA TYR A 60 -4.62 3.50 8.36
C TYR A 60 -4.16 2.13 7.83
N TRP A 61 -4.53 1.85 6.58
CA TRP A 61 -4.09 0.69 5.83
C TRP A 61 -3.05 1.05 4.77
N SER A 62 -1.99 0.27 4.76
CA SER A 62 -1.05 0.17 3.66
C SER A 62 -1.44 -0.98 2.74
N HIS A 63 -1.16 -0.80 1.47
CA HIS A 63 -1.31 -1.81 0.43
C HIS A 63 -0.01 -1.91 -0.34
N ASP A 64 0.23 -3.06 -0.96
CA ASP A 64 1.37 -3.24 -1.86
C ASP A 64 1.00 -2.58 -3.19
N ILE A 65 1.38 -1.31 -3.33
CA ILE A 65 1.08 -0.54 -4.52
C ILE A 65 1.80 -1.16 -5.71
N GLY A 66 1.03 -1.58 -6.69
CA GLY A 66 1.51 -2.35 -7.83
C GLY A 66 1.46 -3.86 -7.65
N GLY A 67 0.97 -4.40 -6.53
CA GLY A 67 0.85 -5.84 -6.28
C GLY A 67 2.16 -6.53 -5.91
N HIS A 68 2.04 -7.58 -5.08
CA HIS A 68 3.13 -8.32 -4.46
C HIS A 68 3.61 -9.53 -5.28
N LEU A 69 2.67 -10.32 -5.80
CA LEU A 69 2.92 -11.73 -6.14
C LEU A 69 3.46 -11.99 -7.55
N ALA A 70 3.19 -11.12 -8.53
CA ALA A 70 3.51 -11.34 -9.94
C ALA A 70 3.96 -10.03 -10.61
N PRO A 71 4.52 -10.06 -11.84
CA PRO A 71 4.77 -8.84 -12.61
C PRO A 71 3.47 -8.05 -12.85
N THR A 72 3.59 -6.73 -12.98
CA THR A 72 2.42 -5.85 -13.06
C THR A 72 2.48 -5.07 -14.36
N PRO A 73 1.40 -5.10 -15.18
CA PRO A 73 1.33 -4.31 -16.39
C PRO A 73 1.58 -2.82 -16.09
N PRO A 74 2.33 -2.09 -16.94
CA PRO A 74 2.68 -0.70 -16.68
C PRO A 74 1.49 0.24 -16.44
N GLU A 75 0.39 0.02 -17.18
CA GLU A 75 -0.86 0.77 -16.99
C GLU A 75 -1.45 0.52 -15.60
N LEU A 76 -1.61 -0.76 -15.23
CA LEU A 76 -2.15 -1.14 -13.92
C LEU A 76 -1.28 -0.56 -12.80
N PHE A 77 0.04 -0.65 -12.91
CA PHE A 77 0.96 -0.05 -11.93
C PHE A 77 0.73 1.46 -11.79
N THR A 78 0.56 2.17 -12.90
CA THR A 78 0.35 3.61 -12.84
C THR A 78 -0.98 3.99 -12.22
N ARG A 79 -2.08 3.29 -12.56
CA ARG A 79 -3.37 3.49 -11.89
C ARG A 79 -3.29 3.20 -10.40
N TRP A 80 -2.53 2.17 -10.02
CA TRP A 80 -2.30 1.86 -8.61
C TRP A 80 -1.56 2.97 -7.88
N ILE A 81 -0.54 3.56 -8.51
CA ILE A 81 0.19 4.70 -7.95
C ILE A 81 -0.71 5.93 -7.84
N GLN A 82 -1.52 6.22 -8.86
CA GLN A 82 -2.48 7.32 -8.84
C GLN A 82 -3.44 7.19 -7.66
N TRP A 83 -4.01 6.00 -7.44
CA TRP A 83 -4.83 5.75 -6.26
C TRP A 83 -4.02 5.78 -4.95
N GLY A 84 -2.82 5.19 -4.95
CA GLY A 84 -1.93 5.15 -3.80
C GLY A 84 -1.51 6.52 -3.30
N ALA A 85 -1.48 7.54 -4.17
CA ALA A 85 -1.21 8.92 -3.77
C ALA A 85 -2.30 9.52 -2.86
N PHE A 86 -3.51 8.97 -2.91
CA PHE A 86 -4.64 9.33 -2.05
C PHE A 86 -4.89 8.30 -0.94
N SER A 87 -4.12 7.21 -0.90
CA SER A 87 -4.23 6.24 0.19
C SER A 87 -3.51 6.78 1.43
N PRO A 88 -3.90 6.35 2.66
CA PRO A 88 -3.25 6.81 3.88
C PRO A 88 -1.75 6.51 3.94
N ILE A 89 -1.31 5.43 3.27
CA ILE A 89 0.09 5.00 3.22
C ILE A 89 0.43 4.56 1.80
N LEU A 90 1.21 5.37 1.10
CA LEU A 90 1.81 5.03 -0.18
C LEU A 90 3.06 4.18 0.05
N ARG A 91 2.98 2.89 -0.31
CA ARG A 91 4.11 1.96 -0.19
C ARG A 91 4.18 1.03 -1.39
N THR A 92 5.27 1.10 -2.15
CA THR A 92 5.57 0.07 -3.15
C THR A 92 6.29 -1.09 -2.46
N HIS A 93 5.85 -2.32 -2.74
CA HIS A 93 6.44 -3.52 -2.19
C HIS A 93 6.15 -4.70 -3.13
N CYS A 94 7.04 -5.68 -3.15
CA CYS A 94 6.94 -6.85 -4.02
C CYS A 94 7.68 -8.04 -3.42
N LYS A 95 7.36 -9.23 -3.93
CA LYS A 95 8.15 -10.44 -3.67
C LYS A 95 9.61 -10.22 -4.11
N LYS A 96 10.54 -10.97 -3.49
CA LYS A 96 11.95 -11.01 -3.88
C LYS A 96 12.12 -11.77 -5.20
N ASN A 97 11.71 -11.16 -6.30
CA ASN A 97 11.95 -11.63 -7.67
C ASN A 97 12.34 -10.44 -8.56
N TYR A 98 13.20 -10.69 -9.56
CA TYR A 98 13.67 -9.66 -10.49
C TYR A 98 12.51 -9.09 -11.31
N ASP A 99 11.61 -9.95 -11.79
CA ASP A 99 10.50 -9.56 -12.67
C ASP A 99 9.41 -8.75 -11.95
N THR A 100 9.48 -8.64 -10.62
CA THR A 100 8.47 -7.97 -9.80
C THR A 100 8.91 -6.62 -9.26
N TYR A 101 10.10 -6.09 -9.65
CA TYR A 101 10.57 -4.80 -9.14
C TYR A 101 9.57 -3.66 -9.40
N ARG A 102 9.38 -2.81 -8.38
CA ARG A 102 8.41 -1.70 -8.38
C ARG A 102 9.05 -0.31 -8.37
N ARG A 103 10.28 -0.21 -8.89
CA ARG A 103 10.95 1.08 -9.03
C ARG A 103 10.33 1.83 -10.20
N ILE A 104 9.76 3.00 -9.94
CA ILE A 104 8.97 3.78 -10.93
C ILE A 104 9.78 4.03 -12.21
N TRP A 105 11.08 4.29 -12.09
CA TRP A 105 11.98 4.55 -13.23
C TRP A 105 12.28 3.34 -14.13
N LEU A 106 11.82 2.14 -13.77
CA LEU A 106 11.94 0.95 -14.63
C LEU A 106 10.75 0.79 -15.60
N TYR A 107 9.67 1.54 -15.41
CA TYR A 107 8.49 1.47 -16.28
C TYR A 107 8.67 2.35 -17.52
N PRO A 108 7.95 2.08 -18.63
CA PRO A 108 7.97 2.94 -19.82
C PRO A 108 7.75 4.42 -19.48
N THR A 109 8.37 5.32 -20.25
CA THR A 109 8.36 6.77 -20.01
C THR A 109 6.95 7.34 -19.87
N GLN A 110 6.00 6.85 -20.67
CA GLN A 110 4.58 7.22 -20.58
C GLN A 110 4.01 6.98 -19.16
N CYS A 111 4.33 5.85 -18.55
CA CYS A 111 3.91 5.51 -17.19
C CYS A 111 4.60 6.40 -16.16
N GLN A 112 5.89 6.67 -16.32
CA GLN A 112 6.62 7.59 -15.45
C GLN A 112 6.01 9.00 -15.49
N SER A 113 5.70 9.51 -16.69
CA SER A 113 5.04 10.79 -16.88
C SER A 113 3.62 10.78 -16.31
N GLY A 114 2.92 9.65 -16.38
CA GLY A 114 1.59 9.47 -15.80
C GLY A 114 1.59 9.49 -14.26
N VAL A 115 2.60 8.88 -13.65
CA VAL A 115 2.84 8.95 -12.20
C VAL A 115 3.20 10.38 -11.78
N ARG A 116 4.08 11.07 -12.51
CA ARG A 116 4.50 12.45 -12.18
C ARG A 116 3.38 13.48 -12.32
N ARG A 117 2.50 13.33 -13.32
CA ARG A 117 1.43 14.29 -13.61
C ARG A 117 0.10 13.97 -12.92
N GLY A 118 -0.05 12.77 -12.36
CA GLY A 118 -1.32 12.29 -11.82
C GLY A 118 -2.38 11.95 -12.88
N THR A 119 -2.05 12.05 -14.18
CA THR A 119 -2.97 11.81 -15.30
C THR A 119 -2.31 10.91 -16.34
N PHE A 120 -3.04 9.92 -16.85
CA PHE A 120 -2.61 9.12 -18.00
C PHE A 120 -3.13 9.81 -19.27
N PRO A 121 -2.31 9.99 -20.33
CA PRO A 121 -2.83 10.45 -21.60
C PRO A 121 -3.87 9.45 -22.13
N PRO A 122 -4.91 9.94 -22.83
CA PRO A 122 -5.96 9.10 -23.41
C PRO A 122 -5.41 8.09 -24.42
#